data_AF-A0A958BHU6-F1
#
_entry.id   AF-A0A958BHU6-F1
#
_cell.length_a   1.000
_cell.length_b   1.000
_cell.length_c   1.000
_cell.angle_alpha   90.00
_cell.angle_beta   90.00
_cell.angle_gamma   90.00
#
_symmetry.space_group_name_H-M   'P 1'
#
loop_
_entity.id
_entity.type
_entity.pdbx_description
1 polymer ?
#
loop_
_entity_poly.entity_id
_entity_poly.type
_entity_poly.pdbx_seq_one_letter_code
_entity_poly.pdbx_strand_id
1 'polypeptide(L)'
;AATGDAQFDRGREIFVELGCNACHAREGMGGKSGPDLDAIASPENRERIFLAILKPPLEPSEQYGTIMPRGLIDELSDEDAEALLHYLTHATPSVE
;
A
#
# COMPACT_ATOMS: atom_id res chain seq x y z
N ALA A 1 -16.54 7.58 -11.22
CA ALA A 1 -15.30 7.80 -11.98
C ALA A 1 -14.43 8.83 -11.26
N ALA A 2 -14.75 10.14 -11.33
CA ALA A 2 -13.92 11.21 -10.76
C ALA A 2 -13.45 11.05 -9.30
N THR A 3 -14.29 10.54 -8.39
CA THR A 3 -13.91 10.34 -6.98
C THR A 3 -13.00 9.13 -6.77
N GLY A 4 -13.11 8.09 -7.61
CA GLY A 4 -12.28 6.89 -7.50
C GLY A 4 -10.86 7.13 -8.00
N ASP A 5 -10.72 7.85 -9.12
CA ASP A 5 -9.42 8.21 -9.68
C ASP A 5 -8.66 9.17 -8.73
N ALA A 6 -9.35 10.17 -8.18
CA ALA A 6 -8.77 11.08 -7.19
C ALA A 6 -8.31 10.36 -5.91
N GLN A 7 -9.07 9.37 -5.42
CA GLN A 7 -8.65 8.54 -4.29
C GLN A 7 -7.44 7.66 -4.64
N PHE A 8 -7.39 7.12 -5.85
CA PHE A 8 -6.26 6.34 -6.33
C PHE A 8 -4.98 7.17 -6.40
N ASP A 9 -5.06 8.36 -7.01
CA ASP A 9 -3.92 9.28 -7.12
C ASP A 9 -3.44 9.75 -5.74
N ARG A 10 -4.37 10.13 -4.85
CA ARG A 10 -4.03 10.51 -3.47
C ARG A 10 -3.37 9.35 -2.70
N GLY A 11 -3.89 8.14 -2.85
CA GLY A 11 -3.30 6.95 -2.23
C GLY A 11 -1.90 6.65 -2.74
N ARG A 12 -1.63 6.89 -4.03
CA ARG A 12 -0.30 6.76 -4.64
C ARG A 12 0.67 7.79 -4.05
N GLU A 13 0.24 9.02 -3.86
CA GLU A 13 1.07 10.06 -3.21
C GLU A 13 1.46 9.63 -1.79
N ILE A 14 0.48 9.25 -0.98
CA ILE A 14 0.70 8.80 0.40
C ILE A 14 1.63 7.58 0.44
N PHE A 15 1.48 6.63 -0.49
CA PHE A 15 2.36 5.47 -0.60
C PHE A 15 3.84 5.85 -0.77
N VAL A 16 4.12 6.92 -1.51
CA VAL A 16 5.49 7.45 -1.67
C VAL A 16 5.90 8.32 -0.48
N GLU A 17 5.01 9.17 0.04
CA GLU A 17 5.27 10.05 1.19
C GLU A 17 5.65 9.26 2.45
N LEU A 18 4.98 8.13 2.69
CA LEU A 18 5.28 7.22 3.80
C LEU A 18 6.46 6.28 3.51
N GLY A 19 7.03 6.32 2.31
CA GLY A 19 8.19 5.53 1.91
C GLY A 19 7.91 4.05 1.69
N CYS A 20 6.65 3.64 1.50
CA CYS A 20 6.28 2.25 1.25
C CYS A 20 6.97 1.69 0.00
N ASN A 21 7.18 2.54 -1.02
CA ASN A 21 7.88 2.22 -2.26
C ASN A 21 9.36 1.86 -2.08
N ALA A 22 9.98 2.16 -0.93
CA ALA A 22 11.36 1.79 -0.65
C ALA A 22 11.54 0.26 -0.57
N CYS A 23 10.50 -0.45 -0.10
CA CYS A 23 10.55 -1.90 0.08
C CYS A 23 9.58 -2.64 -0.84
N HIS A 24 8.42 -2.07 -1.13
CA HIS A 24 7.35 -2.72 -1.87
C HIS A 24 7.24 -2.21 -3.30
N ALA A 25 6.99 -3.12 -4.23
CA ALA A 25 6.69 -2.79 -5.61
C ALA A 25 5.19 -2.52 -5.78
N ARG A 26 4.86 -1.46 -6.51
CA ARG A 26 3.54 -1.13 -7.02
C ARG A 26 3.60 -0.44 -8.37
N GLU A 27 2.66 -0.77 -9.24
CA GLU A 27 2.59 -0.28 -10.62
C GLU A 27 3.90 -0.54 -11.39
N GLY A 28 4.57 -1.66 -11.08
CA GLY A 28 5.90 -1.99 -11.62
C GLY A 28 7.06 -1.14 -11.10
N MET A 29 6.85 -0.28 -10.10
CA MET A 29 7.84 0.62 -9.51
C MET A 29 8.07 0.34 -8.02
N GLY A 30 9.28 0.61 -7.51
CA GLY A 30 9.62 0.48 -6.10
C GLY A 30 10.55 -0.71 -5.78
N GLY A 31 10.64 -1.04 -4.50
CA GLY A 31 11.54 -2.05 -3.95
C GLY A 31 11.04 -3.49 -4.12
N LYS A 32 11.95 -4.45 -3.92
CA LYS A 32 11.65 -5.90 -3.87
C LYS A 32 12.08 -6.53 -2.55
N SER A 33 12.29 -5.68 -1.55
CA SER A 33 12.69 -6.08 -0.20
C SER A 33 11.50 -6.34 0.71
N GLY A 34 10.28 -6.17 0.23
CA GLY A 34 9.04 -6.70 0.77
C GLY A 34 8.18 -7.33 -0.33
N PRO A 35 7.00 -7.86 0.01
CA PRO A 35 6.05 -8.40 -0.94
C PRO A 35 5.72 -7.46 -2.09
N ASP A 36 5.66 -8.01 -3.30
CA ASP A 36 5.13 -7.33 -4.47
C ASP A 36 3.64 -7.07 -4.26
N LEU A 37 3.26 -5.79 -4.18
CA LEU A 37 1.89 -5.41 -3.90
C LEU A 37 1.02 -5.43 -5.16
N ASP A 38 1.61 -5.48 -6.37
CA ASP A 38 0.84 -5.66 -7.61
C ASP A 38 0.21 -7.05 -7.67
N ALA A 39 0.92 -8.06 -7.15
CA ALA A 39 0.43 -9.44 -7.08
C ALA A 39 -0.78 -9.62 -6.13
N ILE A 40 -0.99 -8.68 -5.20
CA ILE A 40 -2.07 -8.75 -4.22
C ILE A 40 -3.04 -7.56 -4.30
N ALA A 41 -2.93 -6.74 -5.34
CA ALA A 41 -3.79 -5.60 -5.62
C ALA A 41 -5.22 -6.03 -6.00
N SER A 42 -6.02 -6.40 -5.00
CA SER A 42 -7.42 -6.77 -5.19
C SER A 42 -8.28 -6.32 -4.01
N PRO A 43 -9.55 -5.91 -4.25
CA PRO A 43 -10.49 -5.58 -3.19
C PRO A 43 -10.69 -6.72 -2.18
N GLU A 44 -10.54 -7.97 -2.62
CA GLU A 44 -10.64 -9.16 -1.74
C GLU A 44 -9.53 -9.20 -0.67
N ASN A 45 -8.39 -8.57 -0.95
CA ASN A 45 -7.25 -8.51 -0.06
C ASN A 45 -7.28 -7.33 0.91
N ARG A 46 -8.29 -6.45 0.81
CA ARG A 46 -8.38 -5.20 1.56
C ARG A 46 -8.16 -5.37 3.05
N GLU A 47 -8.88 -6.30 3.68
CA GLU A 47 -8.74 -6.54 5.12
C GLU A 47 -7.33 -7.04 5.48
N ARG A 48 -6.79 -7.96 4.67
CA ARG A 48 -5.45 -8.53 4.89
C ARG A 48 -4.37 -7.46 4.77
N ILE A 49 -4.46 -6.61 3.76
CA ILE A 49 -3.53 -5.49 3.51
C ILE A 49 -3.62 -4.48 4.66
N PHE A 50 -4.83 -4.07 5.04
CA PHE A 50 -5.04 -3.13 6.15
C PHE A 50 -4.45 -3.66 7.46
N LEU A 51 -4.73 -4.92 7.81
CA LEU A 51 -4.19 -5.53 9.02
C LEU A 51 -2.67 -5.66 8.99
N ALA A 52 -2.07 -5.95 7.84
CA ALA A 52 -0.61 -6.01 7.69
C ALA A 52 0.05 -4.64 7.93
N ILE A 53 -0.59 -3.55 7.50
CA ILE A 53 -0.08 -2.19 7.71
C ILE A 53 -0.27 -1.77 9.19
N LEU A 54 -1.43 -2.06 9.76
CA LEU A 54 -1.75 -1.70 11.14
C LEU A 54 -0.93 -2.51 12.15
N LYS A 55 -0.69 -3.78 11.86
CA LYS A 55 -0.02 -4.74 12.75
C LYS A 55 1.01 -5.57 11.98
N PRO A 56 2.11 -4.94 11.50
CA PRO A 56 3.17 -5.69 10.84
C PRO A 56 3.85 -6.66 11.82
N PRO A 57 4.40 -7.77 11.31
CA PRO A 57 5.14 -8.72 12.14
C PRO A 57 6.35 -8.05 12.80
N LEU A 58 6.67 -8.48 14.02
CA LEU A 58 7.81 -7.93 14.78
C LEU A 58 9.14 -8.52 14.35
N GLU A 59 9.09 -9.63 13.61
CA GLU A 59 10.25 -10.38 13.17
C GLU A 59 10.33 -10.35 11.65
N PRO A 60 11.54 -10.36 11.08
CA PRO A 60 11.71 -10.40 9.64
C PRO A 60 11.20 -11.74 9.11
N SER A 61 10.49 -11.70 7.99
CA SER A 61 10.12 -12.93 7.29
C SER A 61 11.38 -13.64 6.76
N GLU A 62 11.37 -14.97 6.75
CA GLU A 62 12.44 -15.77 6.13
C GLU A 62 12.62 -15.44 4.64
N GLN A 63 11.54 -15.02 3.97
CA GLN A 63 11.54 -14.70 2.56
C GLN A 63 12.23 -13.37 2.23
N TYR A 64 11.99 -12.32 3.02
CA TYR A 64 12.42 -10.96 2.69
C TYR A 64 13.57 -10.44 3.55
N GLY A 65 13.77 -11.01 4.75
CA GLY A 65 14.87 -10.62 5.66
C GLY A 65 14.78 -9.18 6.20
N THR A 66 13.69 -8.47 5.94
CA THR A 66 13.42 -7.09 6.38
C THR A 66 12.21 -7.03 7.31
N ILE A 67 12.09 -5.93 8.04
CA ILE A 67 10.97 -5.65 8.95
C ILE A 67 10.19 -4.46 8.38
N MET A 68 8.87 -4.61 8.28
CA MET A 68 7.97 -3.51 7.98
C MET A 68 7.82 -2.61 9.23
N PRO A 69 8.08 -1.29 9.13
CA PRO A 69 7.99 -0.41 10.29
C PRO A 69 6.54 -0.25 10.76
N ARG A 70 6.39 -0.04 12.06
CA ARG A 70 5.09 0.23 12.70
C ARG A 70 4.76 1.71 12.67
N GLY A 71 3.46 2.01 12.75
CA GLY A 71 2.95 3.37 12.91
C GLY A 71 3.01 4.24 11.66
N LEU A 72 3.22 3.63 10.49
CA LEU A 72 3.24 4.35 9.21
C LEU A 72 1.94 5.10 8.91
N ILE A 73 0.81 4.61 9.43
CA ILE A 73 -0.52 5.18 9.20
C ILE A 73 -1.14 5.81 10.46
N ASP A 74 -0.39 5.92 11.56
CA ASP A 74 -0.94 6.37 12.85
C ASP A 74 -1.39 7.82 12.82
N GLU A 75 -0.76 8.65 11.98
CA GLU A 75 -1.06 10.07 11.82
C GLU A 75 -1.88 10.39 10.56
N LEU A 76 -2.30 9.37 9.80
CA LEU A 76 -3.16 9.59 8.65
C LEU A 76 -4.59 9.93 9.09
N SER A 77 -5.22 10.83 8.34
CA SER A 77 -6.66 11.04 8.42
C SER A 77 -7.42 9.81 7.90
N ASP A 78 -8.69 9.65 8.30
CA ASP A 78 -9.53 8.57 7.79
C ASP A 78 -9.65 8.61 6.25
N GLU A 79 -9.68 9.82 5.67
CA GLU A 79 -9.74 10.04 4.23
C GLU A 79 -8.44 9.61 3.53
N ASP A 80 -7.29 9.95 4.10
CA ASP A 80 -5.98 9.55 3.55
C ASP A 80 -5.74 8.04 3.70
N ALA A 81 -6.14 7.46 4.84
CA ALA A 81 -6.07 6.02 5.05
C ALA A 81 -6.94 5.26 4.04
N GLU A 82 -8.15 5.77 3.75
CA GLU A 82 -9.03 5.22 2.73
C GLU A 82 -8.41 5.34 1.33
N ALA A 83 -7.85 6.50 0.99
CA ALA A 83 -7.18 6.72 -0.28
C ALA A 83 -6.00 5.76 -0.47
N LEU A 84 -5.13 5.61 0.54
CA LEU A 84 -4.03 4.66 0.55
C LEU A 84 -4.53 3.22 0.34
N LEU A 85 -5.57 2.82 1.08
CA LEU A 85 -6.11 1.47 0.97
C LEU A 85 -6.81 1.23 -0.38
N HIS A 86 -7.48 2.25 -0.93
CA HIS A 86 -8.05 2.23 -2.27
C HIS A 86 -6.97 1.99 -3.32
N TYR A 87 -5.89 2.77 -3.29
CA TYR A 87 -4.72 2.56 -4.14
C TYR A 87 -4.14 1.15 -4.03
N LEU A 88 -3.95 0.66 -2.80
CA LEU A 88 -3.36 -0.65 -2.54
C LEU A 88 -4.23 -1.85 -2.95
N THR A 89 -5.53 -1.64 -3.17
CA THR A 89 -6.48 -2.72 -3.48
C THR A 89 -7.04 -2.68 -4.89
N HIS A 90 -6.83 -1.59 -5.63
CA HIS A 90 -7.33 -1.47 -6.99
C HIS A 90 -6.19 -1.57 -8.01
N ALA A 91 -6.55 -2.05 -9.20
CA ALA A 91 -5.69 -1.95 -10.36
C ALA A 91 -5.51 -0.48 -10.75
N THR A 92 -4.40 -0.17 -11.41
CA THR A 92 -4.16 1.14 -12.01
C THR A 92 -5.35 1.53 -12.89
N PRO A 93 -6.04 2.66 -12.63
CA PRO A 93 -7.10 3.10 -13.50
C PRO A 93 -6.52 3.28 -14.91
N SER A 94 -7.14 2.64 -15.89
CA SER A 94 -6.74 2.84 -17.28
C SER A 94 -7.08 4.27 -17.66
N VAL A 95 -6.07 5.05 -18.04
CA VAL A 95 -6.30 6.34 -18.71
C VAL A 95 -6.91 5.99 -20.07
N GLU A 96 -8.21 6.22 -20.22
CA GLU A 96 -8.87 6.26 -21.54
C GLU A 96 -8.40 7.49 -22.34
#